data_AF-A0AA85BM14-F1
#
_entry.id   AF-A0AA85BM14-F1
#
_cell.length_a   1.000
_cell.length_b   1.000
_cell.length_c   1.000
_cell.angle_alpha   90.00
_cell.angle_beta   90.00
_cell.angle_gamma   90.00
#
_symmetry.space_group_name_H-M   'P 1'
#
loop_
_entity.id
_entity.type
_entity.pdbx_description
1 polymer ?
#
loop_
_entity_poly.entity_id
_entity_poly.type
_entity_poly.pdbx_seq_one_letter_code
_entity_poly.pdbx_strand_id
1 'polypeptide(L)'
;MFVSCIRVVTEIMRGDGTIAGCFSVFGGYLIHFTYGYLYSLTNMVPYIMGYLITFINPHLCVQTSVWFSAVSFAVYGIFMPLGGFLSRKIGYRPVIALSCLFLSGGVLLSYFTIQKMYVGVILTYSFLFGTGVGLGFSVTLAVAATWFPEHRGLVVGLVVSGYGMGSLVFSPIQTFLINPNNVPVNNVTRQFDDPEVLNRLPHVFLVIGVILSVTQIIGLILLRSKPKSNAKDNKIEILDESESSEYEIKDYDVKISNCSNAVDIKPGQLFRHIDFYLLWLIELCNSVPLTLLTSSYKLFGQSFISDDKYLSIIVTMTAVFNAGGRIIWGSIVDRFSYKIPFCIISLIWAILLLTFPYISLTNGLTAKMLYCIWGIGGFLFLSSVSTVAPAAIGSMFGCTNMAINYGIIACAR
;
A
#
# COMPACT_ATOMS: atom_id res chain seq x y z
N MET A 1 -14.20 9.72 -18.08
CA MET A 1 -13.01 9.53 -17.19
C MET A 1 -12.33 8.17 -17.42
N PHE A 2 -13.05 7.05 -17.37
CA PHE A 2 -12.52 5.69 -17.66
C PHE A 2 -11.82 5.56 -19.03
N VAL A 3 -12.46 6.06 -20.10
CA VAL A 3 -11.88 6.08 -21.47
C VAL A 3 -10.56 6.86 -21.53
N SER A 4 -10.44 7.91 -20.71
CA SER A 4 -9.24 8.75 -20.62
C SER A 4 -8.10 8.04 -19.89
N CYS A 5 -8.41 7.19 -18.91
CA CYS A 5 -7.42 6.35 -18.22
C CYS A 5 -6.91 5.23 -19.14
N ILE A 6 -7.81 4.57 -19.86
CA ILE A 6 -7.47 3.57 -20.89
C ILE A 6 -6.56 4.18 -21.96
N ARG A 7 -6.89 5.39 -22.43
CA ARG A 7 -6.09 6.11 -23.44
C ARG A 7 -4.65 6.36 -22.96
N VAL A 8 -4.48 6.81 -21.72
CA VAL A 8 -3.15 7.02 -21.09
C VAL A 8 -2.40 5.70 -20.96
N VAL A 9 -3.07 4.61 -20.58
CA VAL A 9 -2.45 3.27 -20.54
C VAL A 9 -1.98 2.83 -21.94
N THR A 10 -2.77 3.06 -22.99
CA THR A 10 -2.36 2.77 -24.38
C THR A 10 -1.25 3.70 -24.89
N GLU A 11 -1.21 4.96 -24.45
CA GLU A 11 -0.14 5.91 -24.81
C GLU A 11 1.18 5.53 -24.13
N ILE A 12 1.13 5.09 -22.87
CA ILE A 12 2.27 4.47 -22.18
C ILE A 12 2.83 3.34 -23.05
N MET A 13 1.98 2.42 -23.52
CA MET A 13 2.33 1.22 -24.32
C MET A 13 3.04 1.46 -25.67
N ARG A 14 3.19 2.70 -26.15
CA ARG A 14 3.69 3.00 -27.51
C ARG A 14 5.17 3.41 -27.63
N GLY A 15 5.93 3.53 -26.54
CA GLY A 15 7.33 4.01 -26.54
C GLY A 15 8.43 2.92 -26.56
N ASP A 16 9.66 3.34 -26.87
CA ASP A 16 10.85 2.50 -26.78
C ASP A 16 11.20 2.21 -25.31
N GLY A 17 11.35 0.92 -24.97
CA GLY A 17 11.57 0.46 -23.60
C GLY A 17 10.30 0.35 -22.74
N THR A 18 9.10 0.64 -23.29
CA THR A 18 7.87 0.61 -22.51
C THR A 18 7.55 -0.78 -21.96
N ILE A 19 7.78 -1.85 -22.72
CA ILE A 19 7.48 -3.22 -22.27
C ILE A 19 8.20 -3.52 -20.94
N ALA A 20 9.48 -3.13 -20.83
CA ALA A 20 10.25 -3.28 -19.58
C ALA A 20 9.69 -2.40 -18.45
N GLY A 21 9.22 -1.19 -18.76
CA GLY A 21 8.51 -0.33 -17.81
C GLY A 21 7.19 -0.93 -17.32
N CYS A 22 6.36 -1.47 -18.21
CA CYS A 22 5.12 -2.16 -17.86
C CYS A 22 5.39 -3.38 -16.96
N PHE A 23 6.39 -4.19 -17.29
CA PHE A 23 6.82 -5.30 -16.41
C PHE A 23 7.29 -4.79 -15.06
N SER A 24 8.03 -3.68 -15.01
CA SER A 24 8.45 -3.08 -13.74
C SER A 24 7.25 -2.59 -12.91
N VAL A 25 6.27 -1.94 -13.52
CA VAL A 25 5.04 -1.50 -12.83
C VAL A 25 4.26 -2.71 -12.32
N PHE A 26 4.12 -3.76 -13.12
CA PHE A 26 3.45 -4.99 -12.71
C PHE A 26 4.22 -5.73 -11.60
N GLY A 27 5.56 -5.76 -11.65
CA GLY A 27 6.39 -6.28 -10.57
C GLY A 27 6.19 -5.51 -9.27
N GLY A 28 6.14 -4.18 -9.35
CA GLY A 28 5.82 -3.32 -8.22
C GLY A 28 4.42 -3.55 -7.66
N TYR A 29 3.43 -3.76 -8.55
CA TYR A 29 2.06 -4.13 -8.19
C TYR A 29 2.02 -5.44 -7.41
N LEU A 30 2.69 -6.49 -7.88
CA LEU A 30 2.70 -7.80 -7.19
C LEU A 30 3.33 -7.71 -5.79
N ILE A 31 4.42 -6.95 -5.64
CA ILE A 31 5.03 -6.70 -4.34
C ILE A 31 4.06 -5.96 -3.42
N HIS A 32 3.44 -4.87 -3.89
CA HIS A 32 2.44 -4.14 -3.11
C HIS A 32 1.19 -4.95 -2.82
N PHE A 33 0.80 -5.85 -3.73
CA PHE A 33 -0.28 -6.79 -3.50
C PHE A 33 -0.01 -7.68 -2.30
N THR A 34 1.23 -8.17 -2.13
CA THR A 34 1.63 -8.89 -0.91
C THR A 34 1.67 -7.99 0.33
N TYR A 35 2.03 -6.72 0.22
CA TYR A 35 1.92 -5.77 1.34
C TYR A 35 0.45 -5.56 1.76
N GLY A 36 -0.48 -5.64 0.81
CA GLY A 36 -1.92 -5.61 1.04
C GLY A 36 -2.45 -6.75 1.91
N TYR A 37 -1.63 -7.78 2.16
CA TYR A 37 -1.91 -8.80 3.18
C TYR A 37 -2.24 -8.21 4.54
N LEU A 38 -1.71 -7.03 4.88
CA LEU A 38 -2.01 -6.32 6.12
C LEU A 38 -3.52 -6.12 6.34
N TYR A 39 -4.28 -5.86 5.27
CA TYR A 39 -5.73 -5.69 5.38
C TYR A 39 -6.48 -6.99 5.67
N SER A 40 -5.86 -8.15 5.43
CA SER A 40 -6.39 -9.46 5.84
C SER A 40 -6.16 -9.78 7.33
N LEU A 41 -5.40 -8.95 8.07
CA LEU A 41 -5.25 -9.11 9.52
C LEU A 41 -6.61 -9.15 10.24
N THR A 42 -7.57 -8.38 9.76
CA THR A 42 -8.95 -8.35 10.28
C THR A 42 -9.64 -9.71 10.27
N ASN A 43 -9.31 -10.55 9.27
CA ASN A 43 -9.82 -11.90 9.13
C ASN A 43 -9.03 -12.88 10.00
N MET A 44 -7.71 -12.73 10.07
CA MET A 44 -6.81 -13.65 10.81
C MET A 44 -6.85 -13.47 12.33
N VAL A 45 -6.95 -12.23 12.81
CA VAL A 45 -6.85 -11.89 14.24
C VAL A 45 -7.87 -12.64 15.12
N PRO A 46 -9.15 -12.78 14.74
CA PRO A 46 -10.10 -13.60 15.51
C PRO A 46 -9.65 -15.05 15.68
N TYR A 47 -9.12 -15.69 14.63
CA TYR A 47 -8.61 -17.06 14.71
C TYR A 47 -7.33 -17.14 15.55
N ILE A 48 -6.42 -16.18 15.39
CA ILE A 48 -5.18 -16.09 16.19
C ILE A 48 -5.49 -15.96 17.68
N MET A 49 -6.40 -15.05 18.04
CA MET A 49 -6.78 -14.85 19.43
C MET A 49 -7.53 -16.07 20.00
N GLY A 50 -8.44 -16.67 19.22
CA GLY A 50 -9.11 -17.91 19.60
C GLY A 50 -8.10 -19.02 19.90
N TYR A 51 -7.14 -19.25 19.00
CA TYR A 51 -6.08 -20.24 19.20
C TYR A 51 -5.25 -19.97 20.46
N LEU A 52 -4.81 -18.72 20.64
CA LEU A 52 -3.96 -18.35 21.77
C LEU A 52 -4.68 -18.48 23.11
N ILE A 53 -5.96 -18.11 23.18
CA ILE A 53 -6.75 -18.23 24.41
C ILE A 53 -7.04 -19.69 24.72
N THR A 54 -7.44 -20.48 23.72
CA THR A 54 -7.82 -21.89 23.90
C THR A 54 -6.63 -22.78 24.23
N PHE A 55 -5.50 -22.63 23.53
CA PHE A 55 -4.39 -23.60 23.61
C PHE A 55 -3.13 -23.10 24.34
N ILE A 56 -2.93 -21.78 24.47
CA ILE A 56 -1.65 -21.23 24.97
C ILE A 56 -1.81 -20.55 26.32
N ASN A 57 -2.73 -19.59 26.44
CA ASN A 57 -2.95 -18.82 27.66
C ASN A 57 -4.43 -18.39 27.81
N PRO A 58 -5.22 -19.11 28.62
CA PRO A 58 -6.62 -18.78 28.88
C PRO A 58 -6.85 -17.42 29.54
N HIS A 59 -5.84 -16.83 30.16
CA HIS A 59 -5.94 -15.50 30.80
C HIS A 59 -5.69 -14.35 29.81
N LEU A 60 -5.43 -14.63 28.53
CA LEU A 60 -5.18 -13.61 27.53
C LEU A 60 -6.47 -12.83 27.21
N CYS A 61 -6.38 -11.51 27.28
CA CYS A 61 -7.51 -10.61 27.06
C CYS A 61 -7.69 -10.33 25.56
N VAL A 62 -8.92 -10.41 25.04
CA VAL A 62 -9.24 -10.22 23.61
C VAL A 62 -8.80 -8.85 23.10
N GLN A 63 -8.88 -7.83 23.96
CA GLN A 63 -8.49 -6.45 23.71
C GLN A 63 -7.01 -6.32 23.35
N THR A 64 -6.16 -7.30 23.70
CA THR A 64 -4.74 -7.30 23.28
C THR A 64 -4.56 -7.49 21.78
N SER A 65 -5.59 -7.95 21.05
CA SER A 65 -5.57 -8.05 19.58
C SER A 65 -5.22 -6.76 18.85
N VAL A 66 -5.46 -5.59 19.45
CA VAL A 66 -5.12 -4.28 18.87
C VAL A 66 -3.61 -4.12 18.60
N TRP A 67 -2.76 -4.85 19.32
CA TRP A 67 -1.32 -4.80 19.15
C TRP A 67 -0.85 -5.39 17.80
N PHE A 68 -1.64 -6.26 17.16
CA PHE A 68 -1.30 -6.78 15.83
C PHE A 68 -1.17 -5.66 14.79
N SER A 69 -2.20 -4.81 14.69
CA SER A 69 -2.19 -3.65 13.79
C SER A 69 -1.25 -2.55 14.29
N ALA A 70 -1.26 -2.24 15.59
CA ALA A 70 -0.49 -1.13 16.14
C ALA A 70 1.03 -1.32 15.94
N VAL A 71 1.54 -2.53 16.25
CA VAL A 71 2.97 -2.84 16.04
C VAL A 71 3.31 -2.83 14.55
N SER A 72 2.45 -3.40 13.70
CA SER A 72 2.69 -3.44 12.24
C SER A 72 2.84 -2.04 11.66
N PHE A 73 1.94 -1.11 11.97
CA PHE A 73 1.98 0.26 11.47
C PHE A 73 3.13 1.07 12.06
N ALA A 74 3.38 0.96 13.37
CA ALA A 74 4.49 1.68 14.02
C ALA A 74 5.85 1.27 13.43
N VAL A 75 6.07 -0.04 13.26
CA VAL A 75 7.32 -0.56 12.67
C VAL A 75 7.42 -0.19 11.19
N TYR A 76 6.32 -0.28 10.44
CA TYR A 76 6.26 0.19 9.06
C TYR A 76 6.72 1.66 8.93
N GLY A 77 6.17 2.57 9.74
CA GLY A 77 6.52 3.99 9.74
C GLY A 77 8.01 4.22 10.05
N ILE A 78 8.55 3.54 11.06
CA ILE A 78 9.98 3.65 11.45
C ILE A 78 10.92 3.16 10.35
N PHE A 79 10.60 2.04 9.70
CA PHE A 79 11.48 1.41 8.73
C PHE A 79 11.37 1.99 7.32
N MET A 80 10.36 2.82 7.03
CA MET A 80 10.17 3.39 5.69
C MET A 80 11.28 4.35 5.24
N PRO A 81 11.74 5.32 6.04
CA PRO A 81 12.93 6.11 5.73
C PRO A 81 14.19 5.24 5.65
N LEU A 82 14.33 4.25 6.55
CA LEU A 82 15.49 3.36 6.60
C LEU A 82 15.64 2.58 5.29
N GLY A 83 14.55 2.07 4.73
CA GLY A 83 14.53 1.42 3.42
C GLY A 83 15.03 2.34 2.31
N GLY A 84 14.55 3.58 2.30
CA GLY A 84 15.04 4.61 1.39
C GLY A 84 16.53 4.87 1.52
N PHE A 85 17.05 5.06 2.74
CA PHE A 85 18.47 5.30 3.01
C PHE A 85 19.34 4.12 2.59
N LEU A 86 18.89 2.90 2.91
CA LEU A 86 19.59 1.68 2.56
C LEU A 86 19.65 1.49 1.04
N SER A 87 18.57 1.84 0.33
CA SER A 87 18.51 1.70 -1.13
C SER A 87 19.53 2.57 -1.87
N ARG A 88 19.93 3.71 -1.29
CA ARG A 88 21.02 4.54 -1.84
C ARG A 88 22.40 3.92 -1.66
N LYS A 89 22.62 3.17 -0.56
CA LYS A 89 23.93 2.58 -0.23
C LYS A 89 24.18 1.27 -0.96
N ILE A 90 23.19 0.36 -0.95
CA ILE A 90 23.34 -1.00 -1.47
C ILE A 90 22.52 -1.25 -2.75
N GLY A 91 21.78 -0.26 -3.23
CA GLY A 91 20.87 -0.39 -4.37
C GLY A 91 19.48 -0.88 -3.98
N TYR A 92 18.53 -0.76 -4.91
CA TYR A 92 17.12 -1.05 -4.65
C TYR A 92 16.82 -2.56 -4.52
N ARG A 93 17.48 -3.41 -5.32
CA ARG A 93 17.23 -4.86 -5.37
C ARG A 93 17.43 -5.57 -4.02
N PRO A 94 18.59 -5.44 -3.33
CA PRO A 94 18.78 -6.13 -2.05
C PRO A 94 17.85 -5.61 -0.95
N VAL A 95 17.47 -4.32 -0.98
CA VAL A 95 16.50 -3.77 -0.02
C VAL A 95 15.11 -4.38 -0.20
N ILE A 96 14.65 -4.50 -1.45
CA ILE A 96 13.35 -5.11 -1.74
C ILE A 96 13.40 -6.62 -1.46
N ALA A 97 14.51 -7.31 -1.73
CA ALA A 97 14.67 -8.71 -1.37
C ALA A 97 14.60 -8.91 0.16
N LEU A 98 15.27 -8.06 0.93
CA LEU A 98 15.22 -8.07 2.40
C LEU A 98 13.81 -7.76 2.93
N SER A 99 13.11 -6.82 2.29
CA SER A 99 11.71 -6.51 2.57
C SER A 99 10.80 -7.73 2.36
N CYS A 100 10.93 -8.42 1.23
CA CYS A 100 10.16 -9.64 0.93
C CYS A 100 10.48 -10.77 1.92
N LEU A 101 11.76 -10.92 2.28
CA LEU A 101 12.22 -11.91 3.26
C LEU A 101 11.61 -11.66 4.64
N PHE A 102 11.61 -10.42 5.14
CA PHE A 102 11.03 -10.10 6.45
C PHE A 102 9.51 -10.28 6.46
N LEU A 103 8.83 -9.89 5.39
CA LEU A 103 7.38 -10.03 5.31
C LEU A 103 6.96 -11.50 5.27
N SER A 104 7.41 -12.23 4.25
CA SER A 104 6.98 -13.62 4.06
C SER A 104 7.63 -14.57 5.07
N GLY A 105 8.90 -14.33 5.43
CA GLY A 105 9.59 -15.04 6.49
C GLY A 105 8.96 -14.80 7.86
N GLY A 106 8.49 -13.58 8.14
CA GLY A 106 7.74 -13.29 9.37
C GLY A 106 6.46 -14.11 9.48
N VAL A 107 5.66 -14.16 8.40
CA VAL A 107 4.45 -14.98 8.34
C VAL A 107 4.78 -16.47 8.45
N LEU A 108 5.81 -16.98 7.75
CA LEU A 108 6.24 -18.37 7.87
C LEU A 108 6.68 -18.72 9.30
N LEU A 109 7.45 -17.84 9.94
CA LEU A 109 7.95 -18.05 11.30
C LEU A 109 6.82 -18.02 12.34
N SER A 110 5.68 -17.38 12.03
CA SER A 110 4.49 -17.40 12.87
C SER A 110 3.93 -18.80 13.10
N TYR A 111 4.18 -19.77 12.21
CA TYR A 111 3.88 -21.20 12.42
C TYR A 111 4.46 -21.71 13.75
N PHE A 112 5.70 -21.35 14.07
CA PHE A 112 6.36 -21.81 15.29
C PHE A 112 5.92 -21.02 16.51
N THR A 113 5.78 -19.69 16.37
CA THR A 113 5.51 -18.83 17.53
C THR A 113 4.06 -18.90 18.01
N ILE A 114 3.09 -19.15 17.14
CA ILE A 114 1.67 -19.30 17.51
C ILE A 114 1.47 -20.45 18.50
N GLN A 115 2.29 -21.50 18.38
CA GLN A 115 2.24 -22.68 19.24
C GLN A 115 2.97 -22.51 20.57
N LYS A 116 3.58 -21.35 20.84
CA LYS A 116 4.43 -21.13 22.01
C LYS A 116 3.95 -19.99 22.89
N MET A 117 3.80 -18.78 22.32
CA MET A 117 3.50 -17.59 23.11
C MET A 117 2.94 -16.43 22.28
N TYR A 118 2.03 -15.66 22.86
CA TYR A 118 1.42 -14.47 22.25
C TYR A 118 2.46 -13.46 21.73
N VAL A 119 3.45 -13.08 22.57
CA VAL A 119 4.47 -12.09 22.19
C VAL A 119 5.31 -12.56 21.00
N GLY A 120 5.56 -13.86 20.89
CA GLY A 120 6.27 -14.45 19.75
C GLY A 120 5.52 -14.22 18.44
N VAL A 121 4.20 -14.34 18.43
CA VAL A 121 3.37 -14.03 17.25
C VAL A 121 3.40 -12.55 16.93
N ILE A 122 3.34 -11.67 17.94
CA ILE A 122 3.46 -10.22 17.69
C ILE A 122 4.80 -9.88 17.04
N LEU A 123 5.90 -10.50 17.48
CA LEU A 123 7.22 -10.29 16.89
C LEU A 123 7.30 -10.81 15.44
N THR A 124 6.80 -12.01 15.16
CA THR A 124 6.92 -12.60 13.81
C THR A 124 5.89 -12.06 12.83
N TYR A 125 4.64 -11.97 13.26
CA TYR A 125 3.50 -11.65 12.40
C TYR A 125 3.26 -10.15 12.24
N SER A 126 3.66 -9.33 13.22
CA SER A 126 3.44 -7.88 13.18
C SER A 126 4.74 -7.10 13.01
N PHE A 127 5.75 -7.36 13.85
CA PHE A 127 7.01 -6.61 13.79
C PHE A 127 7.79 -6.92 12.51
N LEU A 128 8.08 -8.19 12.21
CA LEU A 128 8.80 -8.54 10.97
C LEU A 128 7.99 -8.18 9.72
N PHE A 129 6.66 -8.36 9.75
CA PHE A 129 5.77 -7.90 8.69
C PHE A 129 5.90 -6.38 8.45
N GLY A 130 5.80 -5.57 9.51
CA GLY A 130 5.96 -4.13 9.46
C GLY A 130 7.34 -3.70 8.96
N THR A 131 8.41 -4.37 9.40
CA THR A 131 9.77 -4.15 8.88
C THR A 131 9.85 -4.43 7.39
N GLY A 132 9.26 -5.54 6.94
CA GLY A 132 9.17 -5.93 5.54
C GLY A 132 8.51 -4.84 4.71
N VAL A 133 7.27 -4.45 5.03
CA VAL A 133 6.56 -3.38 4.31
C VAL A 133 7.35 -2.07 4.36
N GLY A 134 7.83 -1.66 5.54
CA GLY A 134 8.58 -0.41 5.72
C GLY A 134 9.79 -0.32 4.79
N LEU A 135 10.67 -1.32 4.78
CA LEU A 135 11.89 -1.28 3.97
C LEU A 135 11.62 -1.18 2.46
N GLY A 136 10.56 -1.82 1.97
CA GLY A 136 10.33 -2.00 0.54
C GLY A 136 9.29 -1.07 -0.09
N PHE A 137 8.34 -0.52 0.68
CA PHE A 137 7.20 0.24 0.15
C PHE A 137 7.65 1.44 -0.69
N SER A 138 8.37 2.39 -0.06
CA SER A 138 8.82 3.62 -0.71
C SER A 138 9.82 3.38 -1.85
N VAL A 139 10.68 2.37 -1.71
CA VAL A 139 11.71 2.01 -2.70
C VAL A 139 11.07 1.44 -3.96
N THR A 140 10.10 0.52 -3.81
CA THR A 140 9.40 -0.11 -4.93
C THR A 140 8.61 0.94 -5.73
N LEU A 141 7.94 1.85 -5.03
CA LEU A 141 7.23 2.99 -5.60
C LEU A 141 8.15 3.89 -6.43
N ALA A 142 9.28 4.31 -5.85
CA ALA A 142 10.23 5.18 -6.52
C ALA A 142 10.78 4.54 -7.80
N VAL A 143 11.13 3.25 -7.76
CA VAL A 143 11.65 2.51 -8.92
C VAL A 143 10.62 2.46 -10.04
N ALA A 144 9.37 2.08 -9.74
CA ALA A 144 8.31 2.01 -10.75
C ALA A 144 8.01 3.38 -11.38
N ALA A 145 7.95 4.44 -10.55
CA ALA A 145 7.67 5.80 -11.01
C ALA A 145 8.75 6.38 -11.95
N THR A 146 10.00 5.87 -11.89
CA THR A 146 11.07 6.34 -12.79
C THR A 146 10.86 6.01 -14.27
N TRP A 147 10.05 4.99 -14.58
CA TRP A 147 9.80 4.59 -15.97
C TRP A 147 8.93 5.59 -16.74
N PHE A 148 7.95 6.16 -16.05
CA PHE A 148 6.90 7.00 -16.63
C PHE A 148 6.80 8.33 -15.88
N PRO A 149 7.77 9.25 -16.08
CA PRO A 149 7.87 10.49 -15.33
C PRO A 149 6.72 11.47 -15.60
N GLU A 150 6.03 11.37 -16.74
CA GLU A 150 4.87 12.21 -17.09
C GLU A 150 3.54 11.72 -16.47
N HIS A 151 3.50 10.46 -16.03
CA HIS A 151 2.29 9.79 -15.50
C HIS A 151 2.57 9.14 -14.15
N ARG A 152 3.31 9.84 -13.28
CA ARG A 152 3.80 9.31 -12.01
C ARG A 152 2.66 8.96 -11.07
N GLY A 153 1.67 9.84 -10.94
CA GLY A 153 0.50 9.62 -10.09
C GLY A 153 -0.26 8.37 -10.50
N LEU A 154 -0.50 8.16 -11.80
CA LEU A 154 -1.11 6.94 -12.33
C LEU A 154 -0.28 5.70 -12.01
N VAL A 155 1.04 5.75 -12.19
CA VAL A 155 1.93 4.60 -11.94
C VAL A 155 1.99 4.25 -10.46
N VAL A 156 2.12 5.27 -9.60
CA VAL A 156 2.00 5.12 -8.15
C VAL A 156 0.64 4.52 -7.79
N GLY A 157 -0.44 5.04 -8.37
CA GLY A 157 -1.80 4.53 -8.18
C GLY A 157 -1.96 3.08 -8.61
N LEU A 158 -1.41 2.69 -9.76
CA LEU A 158 -1.41 1.32 -10.26
C LEU A 158 -0.65 0.41 -9.30
N VAL A 159 0.59 0.72 -8.94
CA VAL A 159 1.38 -0.09 -8.00
C VAL A 159 0.68 -0.23 -6.65
N VAL A 160 0.22 0.88 -6.08
CA VAL A 160 -0.41 0.92 -4.76
C VAL A 160 -1.80 0.25 -4.81
N SER A 161 -2.48 0.19 -5.95
CA SER A 161 -3.75 -0.55 -6.10
C SER A 161 -3.63 -2.02 -5.74
N GLY A 162 -2.46 -2.64 -5.95
CA GLY A 162 -2.17 -4.00 -5.51
C GLY A 162 -2.39 -4.17 -4.00
N TYR A 163 -1.90 -3.22 -3.21
CA TYR A 163 -2.09 -3.22 -1.75
C TYR A 163 -3.57 -3.16 -1.36
N GLY A 164 -4.40 -2.41 -2.09
CA GLY A 164 -5.86 -2.38 -1.87
C GLY A 164 -6.55 -3.70 -2.22
N MET A 165 -6.03 -4.44 -3.21
CA MET A 165 -6.57 -5.74 -3.65
C MET A 165 -6.16 -6.92 -2.75
N GLY A 166 -5.18 -6.76 -1.86
CA GLY A 166 -4.63 -7.89 -1.08
C GLY A 166 -5.70 -8.63 -0.26
N SER A 167 -6.51 -7.92 0.52
CA SER A 167 -7.55 -8.55 1.35
C SER A 167 -8.65 -9.26 0.55
N LEU A 168 -8.92 -8.83 -0.69
CA LEU A 168 -9.89 -9.49 -1.56
C LEU A 168 -9.50 -10.93 -1.91
N VAL A 169 -8.21 -11.19 -1.99
CA VAL A 169 -7.69 -12.50 -2.38
C VAL A 169 -7.29 -13.29 -1.14
N PHE A 170 -6.55 -12.68 -0.21
CA PHE A 170 -6.03 -13.41 0.95
C PHE A 170 -7.11 -13.79 1.96
N SER A 171 -8.12 -12.93 2.22
CA SER A 171 -9.13 -13.22 3.23
C SER A 171 -9.98 -14.46 2.88
N PRO A 172 -10.52 -14.62 1.65
CA PRO A 172 -11.25 -15.83 1.29
C PRO A 172 -10.37 -17.10 1.33
N ILE A 173 -9.11 -17.01 0.90
CA ILE A 173 -8.17 -18.14 0.94
C ILE A 173 -7.93 -18.56 2.40
N GLN A 174 -7.68 -17.62 3.30
CA GLN A 174 -7.51 -17.89 4.73
C GLN A 174 -8.75 -18.55 5.33
N THR A 175 -9.94 -18.01 5.07
CA THR A 175 -11.19 -18.56 5.61
C THR A 175 -11.45 -19.98 5.08
N PHE A 176 -11.19 -20.23 3.79
CA PHE A 176 -11.32 -21.57 3.23
C PHE A 176 -10.34 -22.58 3.88
N LEU A 177 -9.11 -22.15 4.17
CA LEU A 177 -8.11 -23.02 4.81
C LEU A 177 -8.40 -23.26 6.30
N ILE A 178 -8.87 -22.25 7.03
CA ILE A 178 -9.10 -22.31 8.48
C ILE A 178 -10.49 -22.88 8.80
N ASN A 179 -11.54 -22.37 8.15
CA ASN A 179 -12.94 -22.65 8.48
C ASN A 179 -13.79 -22.96 7.23
N PRO A 180 -13.52 -24.07 6.50
CA PRO A 180 -14.23 -24.39 5.27
C PRO A 180 -15.72 -24.71 5.49
N ASN A 181 -16.08 -25.19 6.67
CA ASN A 181 -17.45 -25.51 7.04
C ASN A 181 -18.22 -24.29 7.56
N ASN A 182 -17.58 -23.12 7.60
CA ASN A 182 -18.15 -21.87 8.10
C ASN A 182 -18.80 -22.01 9.49
N VAL A 183 -18.10 -22.69 10.40
CA VAL A 183 -18.49 -22.85 11.80
C VAL A 183 -18.68 -21.45 12.41
N PRO A 184 -19.83 -21.16 13.04
CA PRO A 184 -20.10 -19.84 13.60
C PRO A 184 -19.27 -19.60 14.87
N VAL A 185 -19.11 -18.32 15.19
CA VAL A 185 -18.46 -17.85 16.42
C VAL A 185 -19.34 -18.20 17.64
N ASN A 186 -18.73 -18.52 18.79
CA ASN A 186 -19.49 -18.76 20.01
C ASN A 186 -20.25 -17.50 20.47
N ASN A 187 -21.56 -17.64 20.70
CA ASN A 187 -22.46 -16.54 21.04
C ASN A 187 -22.16 -15.85 22.39
N VAL A 188 -21.51 -16.56 23.32
CA VAL A 188 -21.19 -16.06 24.66
C VAL A 188 -19.84 -15.35 24.66
N THR A 189 -18.79 -16.04 24.21
CA THR A 189 -17.42 -15.49 24.22
C THR A 189 -17.17 -14.53 23.06
N ARG A 190 -17.98 -14.59 22.00
CA ARG A 190 -17.76 -13.90 20.71
C ARG A 190 -16.41 -14.25 20.08
N GLN A 191 -15.95 -15.48 20.29
CA GLN A 191 -14.68 -15.99 19.74
C GLN A 191 -14.86 -17.35 19.05
N PHE A 192 -13.91 -17.67 18.17
CA PHE A 192 -13.75 -19.04 17.66
C PHE A 192 -13.06 -19.86 18.74
N ASP A 193 -13.76 -20.87 19.23
CA ASP A 193 -13.32 -21.81 20.27
C ASP A 193 -13.31 -23.27 19.78
N ASP A 194 -13.87 -23.54 18.59
CA ASP A 194 -13.86 -24.85 17.94
C ASP A 194 -12.42 -25.37 17.74
N PRO A 195 -12.05 -26.49 18.39
CA PRO A 195 -10.69 -27.01 18.30
C PRO A 195 -10.28 -27.44 16.88
N GLU A 196 -11.20 -27.93 16.05
CA GLU A 196 -10.87 -28.37 14.69
C GLU A 196 -10.55 -27.18 13.77
N VAL A 197 -11.27 -26.08 13.92
CA VAL A 197 -11.00 -24.83 13.19
C VAL A 197 -9.66 -24.24 13.64
N LEU A 198 -9.44 -24.16 14.94
CA LEU A 198 -8.24 -23.53 15.50
C LEU A 198 -6.97 -24.35 15.20
N ASN A 199 -7.01 -25.68 15.27
CA ASN A 199 -5.83 -26.52 14.98
C ASN A 199 -5.30 -26.40 13.53
N ARG A 200 -6.11 -25.88 12.59
CA ARG A 200 -5.68 -25.61 11.21
C ARG A 200 -4.84 -24.35 11.09
N LEU A 201 -4.98 -23.40 12.02
CA LEU A 201 -4.38 -22.07 11.95
C LEU A 201 -2.85 -22.10 11.75
N PRO A 202 -2.06 -22.91 12.48
CA PRO A 202 -0.61 -22.92 12.28
C PRO A 202 -0.24 -23.23 10.83
N HIS A 203 -0.86 -24.25 10.21
CA HIS A 203 -0.58 -24.63 8.83
C HIS A 203 -0.95 -23.53 7.82
N VAL A 204 -1.95 -22.71 8.12
CA VAL A 204 -2.32 -21.58 7.26
C VAL A 204 -1.20 -20.54 7.16
N PHE A 205 -0.45 -20.29 8.23
CA PHE A 205 0.73 -19.42 8.16
C PHE A 205 1.77 -19.92 7.16
N LEU A 206 1.99 -21.24 7.08
CA LEU A 206 2.91 -21.82 6.10
C LEU A 206 2.41 -21.64 4.67
N VAL A 207 1.15 -22.00 4.41
CA VAL A 207 0.56 -21.92 3.06
C VAL A 207 0.54 -20.48 2.55
N ILE A 208 0.04 -19.55 3.38
CA ILE A 208 -0.01 -18.12 3.05
C ILE A 208 1.40 -17.55 2.89
N GLY A 209 2.33 -17.89 3.79
CA GLY A 209 3.72 -17.46 3.70
C GLY A 209 4.37 -17.87 2.38
N VAL A 210 4.15 -19.10 1.91
CA VAL A 210 4.64 -19.58 0.61
C VAL A 210 3.99 -18.82 -0.55
N ILE A 211 2.67 -18.59 -0.53
CA ILE A 211 1.96 -17.81 -1.56
C ILE A 211 2.54 -16.38 -1.65
N LEU A 212 2.79 -15.76 -0.49
CA LEU A 212 3.41 -14.43 -0.40
C LEU A 212 4.84 -14.46 -0.96
N SER A 213 5.68 -15.42 -0.56
CA SER A 213 7.05 -15.55 -1.05
C SER A 213 7.12 -15.74 -2.57
N VAL A 214 6.29 -16.63 -3.14
CA VAL A 214 6.27 -16.88 -4.59
C VAL A 214 5.86 -15.62 -5.35
N THR A 215 4.79 -14.95 -4.90
CA THR A 215 4.31 -13.72 -5.53
C THR A 215 5.37 -12.60 -5.45
N GLN A 216 6.08 -12.49 -4.33
CA GLN A 216 7.16 -11.54 -4.13
C GLN A 216 8.38 -11.83 -5.02
N ILE A 217 8.78 -13.09 -5.16
CA ILE A 217 9.90 -13.50 -6.04
C ILE A 217 9.58 -13.13 -7.49
N ILE A 218 8.37 -13.43 -7.97
CA ILE A 218 7.93 -13.04 -9.31
C ILE A 218 7.97 -11.51 -9.45
N GLY A 219 7.43 -10.78 -8.47
CA GLY A 219 7.45 -9.32 -8.46
C GLY A 219 8.86 -8.73 -8.51
N LEU A 220 9.79 -9.30 -7.74
CA LEU A 220 11.19 -8.88 -7.68
C LEU A 220 11.93 -9.11 -9.01
N ILE A 221 11.67 -10.23 -9.69
CA ILE A 221 12.26 -10.56 -11.00
C ILE A 221 11.78 -9.56 -12.07
N LEU A 222 10.51 -9.18 -12.02
CA LEU A 222 9.88 -8.25 -12.95
C LEU A 222 10.27 -6.79 -12.70
N LEU A 223 10.54 -6.41 -11.44
CA LEU A 223 10.89 -5.05 -11.05
C LEU A 223 12.30 -4.66 -11.54
N ARG A 224 12.36 -3.82 -12.57
CA ARG A 224 13.60 -3.34 -13.17
C ARG A 224 13.68 -1.82 -13.04
N SER A 225 14.84 -1.27 -12.71
CA SER A 225 15.03 0.18 -12.80
C SER A 225 15.18 0.61 -14.26
N LYS A 226 14.68 1.80 -14.61
CA LYS A 226 14.99 2.43 -15.90
C LYS A 226 16.52 2.59 -16.03
N PRO A 227 17.14 2.18 -17.15
CA PRO A 227 18.56 2.43 -17.39
C PRO A 227 18.83 3.93 -17.31
N LYS A 228 19.88 4.34 -16.58
CA LYS A 228 20.34 5.73 -16.64
C LYS A 228 20.99 5.92 -18.01
N SER A 229 20.45 6.79 -18.84
CA SER A 229 21.14 7.20 -20.07
C SER A 229 22.45 7.86 -19.66
N ASN A 230 23.58 7.25 -20.03
CA ASN A 230 24.88 7.85 -19.81
C ASN A 230 25.01 9.02 -20.78
N ALA A 231 24.98 10.26 -20.26
CA ALA A 231 25.33 11.46 -21.01
C ALA A 231 26.82 11.51 -21.45
N LYS A 232 27.51 10.37 -21.50
CA LYS A 232 28.93 10.23 -21.87
C LYS A 232 29.16 9.48 -23.19
N ASP A 233 28.11 8.95 -23.83
CA ASP A 233 28.24 8.19 -25.08
C ASP A 233 28.01 9.03 -26.35
N ASN A 234 28.02 10.37 -26.24
CA ASN A 234 28.21 11.25 -27.40
C ASN A 234 29.70 11.61 -27.58
N LYS A 235 30.60 10.61 -27.52
CA LYS A 235 31.92 10.78 -28.15
C LYS A 235 31.76 10.42 -29.62
N ILE A 236 31.45 11.46 -30.40
CA ILE A 236 31.55 11.46 -31.86
C ILE A 236 32.95 10.94 -32.21
N GLU A 237 33.00 9.88 -33.01
CA GLU A 237 34.21 9.43 -33.70
C GLU A 237 34.75 10.61 -34.51
N ILE A 238 35.98 11.01 -34.17
CA ILE A 238 36.75 11.98 -34.92
C ILE A 238 37.08 11.32 -36.26
N LEU A 239 36.47 11.81 -37.34
CA LEU A 239 37.00 11.68 -38.69
C LEU A 239 37.09 13.06 -39.32
N ASP A 240 38.34 13.49 -39.40
CA ASP A 240 39.02 14.39 -40.32
C ASP A 240 38.59 15.86 -40.50
N GLU A 241 39.64 16.67 -40.44
CA GLU A 241 39.77 18.10 -40.66
C GLU A 241 39.11 18.58 -41.97
N SER A 242 38.40 19.70 -41.91
CA SER A 242 38.82 20.97 -42.55
C SER A 242 37.63 21.95 -42.75
N GLU A 243 37.96 23.23 -42.59
CA GLU A 243 37.23 24.43 -43.04
C GLU A 243 35.98 24.91 -42.27
N SER A 244 36.25 25.90 -41.41
CA SER A 244 35.52 27.17 -41.24
C SER A 244 34.21 27.36 -42.00
N SER A 245 33.11 27.56 -41.28
CA SER A 245 32.06 28.55 -41.57
C SER A 245 31.12 28.71 -40.38
N GLU A 246 30.88 29.96 -40.02
CA GLU A 246 29.88 30.45 -39.07
C GLU A 246 28.49 30.00 -39.53
N TYR A 247 27.82 29.12 -38.78
CA TYR A 247 26.41 28.78 -38.99
C TYR A 247 25.65 28.91 -37.67
N GLU A 248 24.70 29.84 -37.65
CA GLU A 248 23.69 29.97 -36.60
C GLU A 248 22.93 28.64 -36.44
N ILE A 249 23.11 27.98 -35.30
CA ILE A 249 22.27 26.88 -34.89
C ILE A 249 20.91 27.48 -34.48
N LYS A 250 19.91 27.37 -35.36
CA LYS A 250 18.51 27.54 -34.97
C LYS A 250 18.18 26.46 -33.96
N ASP A 251 17.97 26.87 -32.71
CA ASP A 251 17.40 26.05 -31.64
C ASP A 251 16.11 25.40 -32.15
N TYR A 252 16.20 24.13 -32.53
CA TYR A 252 15.02 23.27 -32.62
C TYR A 252 14.68 22.88 -31.20
N ASP A 253 13.71 23.60 -30.62
CA ASP A 253 13.06 23.30 -29.34
C ASP A 253 12.54 21.86 -29.33
N VAL A 254 13.40 20.91 -28.91
CA VAL A 254 12.94 19.64 -28.39
C VAL A 254 12.30 19.96 -27.05
N LYS A 255 10.96 19.95 -27.01
CA LYS A 255 10.17 20.00 -25.77
C LYS A 255 10.55 18.83 -24.86
N ILE A 256 11.59 19.01 -24.06
CA ILE A 256 11.93 18.15 -22.93
C ILE A 256 10.99 18.55 -21.80
N SER A 257 9.91 17.80 -21.67
CA SER A 257 8.80 18.02 -20.74
C SER A 257 9.20 17.88 -19.27
N ASN A 258 8.98 18.97 -18.52
CA ASN A 258 8.65 19.12 -17.09
C ASN A 258 9.42 18.39 -15.97
N CYS A 259 10.46 17.61 -16.25
CA CYS A 259 11.31 17.08 -15.18
C CYS A 259 12.45 18.06 -14.76
N SER A 260 12.57 19.20 -15.44
CA SER A 260 13.62 20.20 -15.26
C SER A 260 13.36 21.26 -14.18
N ASN A 261 12.12 21.40 -13.67
CA ASN A 261 11.77 22.45 -12.68
C ASN A 261 11.57 21.94 -11.24
N ALA A 262 11.61 20.63 -10.99
CA ALA A 262 11.57 20.10 -9.63
C ALA A 262 12.99 20.13 -9.03
N VAL A 263 13.23 21.03 -8.09
CA VAL A 263 14.48 21.04 -7.31
C VAL A 263 14.55 19.71 -6.54
N ASP A 264 15.51 18.84 -6.88
CA ASP A 264 15.76 17.59 -6.16
C ASP A 264 16.26 17.91 -4.75
N ILE A 265 15.35 17.93 -3.78
CA ILE A 265 15.64 18.35 -2.41
C ILE A 265 16.29 17.19 -1.65
N LYS A 266 17.40 17.49 -0.97
CA LYS A 266 18.09 16.52 -0.11
C LYS A 266 17.26 16.27 1.16
N PRO A 267 17.26 15.04 1.73
CA PRO A 267 16.47 14.73 2.93
C PRO A 267 16.66 15.70 4.10
N GLY A 268 17.89 16.18 4.34
CA GLY A 268 18.15 17.14 5.42
C GLY A 268 17.59 18.54 5.17
N GLN A 269 17.32 18.91 3.91
CA GLN A 269 16.69 20.19 3.56
C GLN A 269 15.17 20.11 3.64
N LEU A 270 14.58 18.91 3.69
CA LEU A 270 13.14 18.68 3.74
C LEU A 270 12.47 19.43 4.91
N PHE A 271 13.11 19.41 6.08
CA PHE A 271 12.64 20.07 7.30
C PHE A 271 12.59 21.61 7.22
N ARG A 272 13.13 22.22 6.17
CA ARG A 272 13.08 23.68 5.96
C ARG A 272 11.83 24.13 5.20
N HIS A 273 11.08 23.21 4.61
CA HIS A 273 9.91 23.52 3.80
C HIS A 273 8.61 23.40 4.61
N ILE A 274 7.74 24.40 4.55
CA ILE A 274 6.41 24.36 5.19
C ILE A 274 5.56 23.20 4.65
N ASP A 275 5.73 22.88 3.37
CA ASP A 275 5.04 21.79 2.70
C ASP A 275 5.30 20.43 3.34
N PHE A 276 6.51 20.22 3.90
CA PHE A 276 6.82 19.01 4.64
C PHE A 276 5.91 18.87 5.87
N TYR A 277 5.79 19.93 6.68
CA TYR A 277 4.97 19.92 7.89
C TYR A 277 3.48 19.78 7.58
N LEU A 278 3.00 20.42 6.51
CA LEU A 278 1.61 20.28 6.07
C LEU A 278 1.30 18.84 5.64
N LEU A 279 2.14 18.22 4.82
CA LEU A 279 1.95 16.83 4.39
C LEU A 279 2.08 15.87 5.57
N TRP A 280 3.06 16.08 6.45
CA TRP A 280 3.26 15.28 7.65
C TRP A 280 2.03 15.35 8.57
N LEU A 281 1.47 16.54 8.79
CA LEU A 281 0.25 16.72 9.60
C LEU A 281 -0.96 16.05 8.95
N ILE A 282 -1.12 16.16 7.63
CA ILE A 282 -2.21 15.48 6.92
C ILE A 282 -2.08 13.97 7.09
N GLU A 283 -0.87 13.42 6.98
CA GLU A 283 -0.64 11.98 7.15
C GLU A 283 -0.93 11.52 8.58
N LEU A 284 -0.53 12.30 9.59
CA LEU A 284 -0.87 12.04 11.00
C LEU A 284 -2.38 12.05 11.23
N CYS A 285 -3.09 13.07 10.74
CA CYS A 285 -4.54 13.18 10.94
C CYS A 285 -5.31 12.05 10.25
N ASN A 286 -4.78 11.50 9.15
CA ASN A 286 -5.40 10.39 8.44
C ASN A 286 -5.07 9.00 9.02
N SER A 287 -4.06 8.87 9.90
CA SER A 287 -3.64 7.57 10.44
C SER A 287 -4.67 6.95 11.40
N VAL A 288 -5.27 7.78 12.25
CA VAL A 288 -6.28 7.34 13.23
C VAL A 288 -7.54 6.80 12.53
N PRO A 289 -8.18 7.53 11.60
CA PRO A 289 -9.33 7.00 10.87
C PRO A 289 -9.00 5.79 9.99
N LEU A 290 -7.81 5.75 9.38
CA LEU A 290 -7.35 4.59 8.62
C LEU A 290 -7.33 3.34 9.51
N THR A 291 -6.74 3.44 10.71
CA THR A 291 -6.66 2.32 11.65
C THR A 291 -8.05 1.90 12.15
N LEU A 292 -8.92 2.86 12.46
CA LEU A 292 -10.27 2.58 12.94
C LEU A 292 -11.14 1.87 11.90
N LEU A 293 -11.19 2.37 10.65
CA LEU A 293 -11.97 1.72 9.60
C LEU A 293 -11.42 0.37 9.21
N THR A 294 -10.10 0.25 9.08
CA THR A 294 -9.52 -1.03 8.70
C THR A 294 -9.76 -2.07 9.78
N SER A 295 -9.76 -1.73 11.07
CA SER A 295 -9.97 -2.71 12.16
C SER A 295 -11.43 -2.98 12.51
N SER A 296 -12.32 -1.97 12.45
CA SER A 296 -13.63 -2.03 13.11
C SER A 296 -14.83 -1.96 12.17
N TYR A 297 -14.62 -1.81 10.86
CA TYR A 297 -15.70 -1.57 9.90
C TYR A 297 -16.76 -2.69 9.83
N LYS A 298 -16.34 -3.96 9.75
CA LYS A 298 -17.27 -5.11 9.76
C LYS A 298 -17.94 -5.25 11.15
N LEU A 299 -17.18 -5.07 12.22
CA LEU A 299 -17.66 -5.15 13.60
C LEU A 299 -18.78 -4.14 13.87
N PHE A 300 -18.61 -2.89 13.41
CA PHE A 300 -19.64 -1.87 13.49
C PHE A 300 -20.90 -2.32 12.76
N GLY A 301 -20.77 -2.80 11.51
CA GLY A 301 -21.90 -3.32 10.73
C GLY A 301 -22.68 -4.43 11.44
N GLN A 302 -21.99 -5.36 12.12
CA GLN A 302 -22.61 -6.46 12.86
C GLN A 302 -23.46 -6.00 14.06
N SER A 303 -23.25 -4.80 14.58
CA SER A 303 -24.03 -4.29 15.71
C SER A 303 -25.47 -3.90 15.36
N PHE A 304 -25.78 -3.67 14.08
CA PHE A 304 -27.12 -3.30 13.60
C PHE A 304 -27.59 -4.09 12.36
N ILE A 305 -26.70 -4.81 11.67
CA ILE A 305 -27.05 -5.70 10.55
C ILE A 305 -26.72 -7.15 10.93
N SER A 306 -27.77 -7.97 11.05
CA SER A 306 -27.67 -9.40 11.38
C SER A 306 -27.18 -10.27 10.21
N ASP A 307 -27.24 -9.74 8.99
CA ASP A 307 -26.94 -10.45 7.74
C ASP A 307 -25.43 -10.42 7.45
N ASP A 308 -24.70 -11.42 7.94
CA ASP A 308 -23.24 -11.49 7.76
C ASP A 308 -22.83 -11.66 6.28
N LYS A 309 -23.68 -12.30 5.46
CA LYS A 309 -23.42 -12.44 4.01
C LYS A 309 -23.45 -11.08 3.33
N TYR A 310 -24.43 -10.24 3.66
CA TYR A 310 -24.49 -8.86 3.17
C TYR A 310 -23.26 -8.04 3.59
N LEU A 311 -22.86 -8.12 4.87
CA LEU A 311 -21.67 -7.43 5.37
C LEU A 311 -20.40 -7.86 4.64
N SER A 312 -20.26 -9.16 4.37
CA SER A 312 -19.11 -9.73 3.66
C SER A 312 -19.06 -9.30 2.18
N ILE A 313 -20.22 -9.19 1.51
CA ILE A 313 -20.31 -8.63 0.15
C ILE A 313 -19.87 -7.17 0.14
N ILE A 314 -20.32 -6.35 1.10
CA ILE A 314 -19.93 -4.95 1.18
C ILE A 314 -18.43 -4.82 1.41
N VAL A 315 -17.84 -5.56 2.34
CA VAL A 315 -16.39 -5.56 2.59
C VAL A 315 -15.60 -5.91 1.32
N THR A 316 -16.13 -6.82 0.50
CA THR A 316 -15.54 -7.15 -0.81
C THR A 316 -15.66 -5.95 -1.76
N MET A 317 -16.83 -5.31 -1.86
CA MET A 317 -17.01 -4.13 -2.69
C MET A 317 -16.09 -2.97 -2.25
N THR A 318 -15.98 -2.70 -0.96
CA THR A 318 -15.14 -1.61 -0.46
C THR A 318 -13.67 -1.80 -0.82
N ALA A 319 -13.16 -3.02 -0.82
CA ALA A 319 -11.79 -3.31 -1.24
C ALA A 319 -11.59 -3.10 -2.76
N VAL A 320 -12.58 -3.41 -3.60
CA VAL A 320 -12.54 -3.09 -5.04
C VAL A 320 -12.50 -1.57 -5.25
N PHE A 321 -13.30 -0.81 -4.52
CA PHE A 321 -13.29 0.66 -4.59
C PHE A 321 -12.02 1.27 -3.99
N ASN A 322 -11.40 0.63 -2.98
CA ASN A 322 -10.08 1.03 -2.47
C ASN A 322 -9.00 0.85 -3.55
N ALA A 323 -8.97 -0.30 -4.23
CA ALA A 323 -8.03 -0.56 -5.31
C ALA A 323 -8.26 0.37 -6.52
N GLY A 324 -9.50 0.46 -7.01
CA GLY A 324 -9.86 1.32 -8.14
C GLY A 324 -9.67 2.80 -7.83
N GLY A 325 -9.98 3.22 -6.61
CA GLY A 325 -9.75 4.58 -6.13
C GLY A 325 -8.29 5.01 -6.26
N ARG A 326 -7.33 4.14 -5.94
CA ARG A 326 -5.89 4.44 -6.09
C ARG A 326 -5.54 4.79 -7.55
N ILE A 327 -6.10 4.07 -8.52
CA ILE A 327 -5.88 4.35 -9.94
C ILE A 327 -6.54 5.68 -10.35
N ILE A 328 -7.77 5.92 -9.89
CA ILE A 328 -8.54 7.13 -10.18
C ILE A 328 -7.83 8.37 -9.61
N TRP A 329 -7.47 8.35 -8.33
CA TRP A 329 -6.83 9.48 -7.66
C TRP A 329 -5.42 9.74 -8.21
N GLY A 330 -4.67 8.68 -8.53
CA GLY A 330 -3.38 8.80 -9.22
C GLY A 330 -3.51 9.53 -10.55
N SER A 331 -4.50 9.15 -11.36
CA SER A 331 -4.80 9.81 -12.64
C SER A 331 -5.24 11.27 -12.48
N ILE A 332 -5.97 11.58 -11.41
CA ILE A 332 -6.45 12.94 -11.12
C ILE A 332 -5.28 13.86 -10.76
N VAL A 333 -4.33 13.38 -9.95
CA VAL A 333 -3.14 14.15 -9.55
C VAL A 333 -2.20 14.43 -10.73
N ASP A 334 -2.16 13.55 -11.73
CA ASP A 334 -1.39 13.81 -12.94
C ASP A 334 -2.01 14.91 -13.83
N ARG A 335 -3.33 15.13 -13.73
CA ARG A 335 -4.05 16.13 -14.54
C ARG A 335 -4.25 17.46 -13.85
N PHE A 336 -4.44 17.44 -12.55
CA PHE A 336 -4.73 18.61 -11.73
C PHE A 336 -3.63 18.78 -10.68
N SER A 337 -3.29 20.04 -10.34
CA SER A 337 -2.38 20.31 -9.23
C SER A 337 -2.84 19.59 -7.97
N TYR A 338 -1.96 18.86 -7.28
CA TYR A 338 -2.31 17.99 -6.14
C TYR A 338 -2.97 18.74 -4.97
N LYS A 339 -2.72 20.04 -4.81
CA LYS A 339 -3.14 20.84 -3.64
C LYS A 339 -4.66 20.87 -3.47
N ILE A 340 -5.40 21.27 -4.50
CA ILE A 340 -6.86 21.46 -4.43
C ILE A 340 -7.60 20.11 -4.31
N PRO A 341 -7.31 19.10 -5.16
CA PRO A 341 -7.91 17.77 -5.03
C PRO A 341 -7.65 17.16 -3.65
N PHE A 342 -6.43 17.27 -3.11
CA PHE A 342 -6.11 16.66 -1.82
C PHE A 342 -6.89 17.30 -0.65
N CYS A 343 -7.08 18.62 -0.66
CA CYS A 343 -7.92 19.31 0.32
C CYS A 343 -9.40 18.89 0.20
N ILE A 344 -9.96 18.89 -1.01
CA ILE A 344 -11.37 18.52 -1.25
C ILE A 344 -11.62 17.07 -0.81
N ILE A 345 -10.73 16.17 -1.20
CA ILE A 345 -10.79 14.74 -0.87
C ILE A 345 -10.69 14.54 0.65
N SER A 346 -9.77 15.23 1.32
CA SER A 346 -9.62 15.14 2.78
C SER A 346 -10.84 15.69 3.52
N LEU A 347 -11.49 16.74 2.99
CA LEU A 347 -12.72 17.29 3.53
C LEU A 347 -13.89 16.30 3.39
N ILE A 348 -14.07 15.71 2.21
CA ILE A 348 -15.11 14.69 1.99
C ILE A 348 -14.88 13.48 2.90
N TRP A 349 -13.63 13.06 3.05
CA TRP A 349 -13.24 11.99 3.95
C TRP A 349 -13.62 12.29 5.40
N ALA A 350 -13.32 13.50 5.89
CA ALA A 350 -13.70 13.93 7.24
C ALA A 350 -15.22 13.95 7.45
N ILE A 351 -15.99 14.43 6.45
CA ILE A 351 -17.46 14.45 6.51
C ILE A 351 -18.01 13.03 6.58
N LEU A 352 -17.51 12.10 5.75
CA LEU A 352 -17.94 10.70 5.78
C LEU A 352 -17.66 10.04 7.14
N LEU A 353 -16.49 10.31 7.73
CA LEU A 353 -16.14 9.81 9.06
C LEU A 353 -17.05 10.36 10.16
N LEU A 354 -17.29 11.68 10.15
CA LEU A 354 -18.12 12.34 11.15
C LEU A 354 -19.56 11.86 11.08
N THR A 355 -20.05 11.59 9.87
CA THR A 355 -21.42 11.12 9.64
C THR A 355 -21.59 9.61 9.78
N PHE A 356 -20.51 8.82 9.79
CA PHE A 356 -20.57 7.35 9.85
C PHE A 356 -21.31 6.78 11.07
N PRO A 357 -21.11 7.29 12.31
CA PRO A 357 -21.81 6.77 13.48
C PRO A 357 -23.33 6.95 13.44
N TYR A 358 -23.84 7.97 12.72
CA TYR A 358 -25.28 8.24 12.64
C TYR A 358 -26.07 7.13 11.94
N ILE A 359 -25.40 6.21 11.25
CA ILE A 359 -26.02 5.01 10.69
C ILE A 359 -26.70 4.19 11.80
N SER A 360 -26.13 4.15 13.01
CA SER A 360 -26.68 3.39 14.14
C SER A 360 -28.02 3.94 14.65
N LEU A 361 -28.41 5.15 14.25
CA LEU A 361 -29.70 5.74 14.59
C LEU A 361 -30.82 5.30 13.63
N THR A 362 -30.46 4.63 12.53
CA THR A 362 -31.41 4.15 11.53
C THR A 362 -31.59 2.64 11.63
N ASN A 363 -32.74 2.13 11.20
CA ASN A 363 -33.07 0.70 11.28
C ASN A 363 -33.50 0.13 9.93
N GLY A 364 -33.42 -1.20 9.80
CA GLY A 364 -33.94 -1.93 8.65
C GLY A 364 -33.18 -1.66 7.34
N LEU A 365 -33.92 -1.45 6.25
CA LEU A 365 -33.35 -1.27 4.90
C LEU A 365 -32.48 0.00 4.80
N THR A 366 -32.88 1.09 5.47
CA THR A 366 -32.16 2.36 5.46
C THR A 366 -30.75 2.20 6.02
N ALA A 367 -30.60 1.51 7.16
CA ALA A 367 -29.30 1.23 7.75
C ALA A 367 -28.39 0.42 6.81
N LYS A 368 -28.96 -0.59 6.15
CA LYS A 368 -28.23 -1.38 5.13
C LYS A 368 -27.73 -0.50 3.99
N MET A 369 -28.57 0.36 3.43
CA MET A 369 -28.20 1.25 2.32
C MET A 369 -27.14 2.28 2.73
N LEU A 370 -27.32 2.95 3.87
CA LEU A 370 -26.35 3.93 4.38
C LEU A 370 -25.00 3.26 4.69
N TYR A 371 -24.99 2.08 5.30
CA TYR A 371 -23.75 1.33 5.54
C TYR A 371 -22.99 0.99 4.26
N CYS A 372 -23.71 0.63 3.20
CA CYS A 372 -23.11 0.39 1.87
C CYS A 372 -22.50 1.66 1.29
N ILE A 373 -23.25 2.77 1.28
CA ILE A 373 -22.82 4.05 0.72
C ILE A 373 -21.59 4.59 1.46
N TRP A 374 -21.63 4.62 2.79
CA TRP A 374 -20.50 5.10 3.61
C TRP A 374 -19.31 4.16 3.56
N GLY A 375 -19.55 2.85 3.44
CA GLY A 375 -18.48 1.88 3.22
C GLY A 375 -17.73 2.13 1.92
N ILE A 376 -18.46 2.12 0.81
CA ILE A 376 -17.88 2.31 -0.52
C ILE A 376 -17.23 3.68 -0.64
N GLY A 377 -17.94 4.74 -0.26
CA GLY A 377 -17.41 6.10 -0.25
C GLY A 377 -16.19 6.20 0.64
N GLY A 378 -16.27 5.66 1.85
CA GLY A 378 -15.18 5.73 2.81
C GLY A 378 -13.89 5.08 2.30
N PHE A 379 -13.96 3.86 1.77
CA PHE A 379 -12.78 3.18 1.23
C PHE A 379 -12.29 3.80 -0.09
N LEU A 380 -13.18 4.39 -0.90
CA LEU A 380 -12.80 5.16 -2.08
C LEU A 380 -11.96 6.39 -1.68
N PHE A 381 -12.39 7.16 -0.68
CA PHE A 381 -11.65 8.35 -0.23
C PHE A 381 -10.44 7.99 0.63
N LEU A 382 -10.48 6.91 1.41
CA LEU A 382 -9.30 6.38 2.12
C LEU A 382 -8.13 6.10 1.16
N SER A 383 -8.46 5.56 -0.01
CA SER A 383 -7.48 5.18 -1.02
C SER A 383 -6.69 6.36 -1.61
N SER A 384 -7.27 7.56 -1.54
CA SER A 384 -6.64 8.80 -2.02
C SER A 384 -5.42 9.18 -1.17
N VAL A 385 -5.50 9.04 0.15
CA VAL A 385 -4.42 9.40 1.09
C VAL A 385 -3.18 8.58 0.79
N SER A 386 -3.38 7.30 0.49
CA SER A 386 -2.31 6.37 0.13
C SER A 386 -1.69 6.60 -1.26
N THR A 387 -2.32 7.39 -2.13
CA THR A 387 -1.89 7.61 -3.52
C THR A 387 -1.42 9.03 -3.80
N VAL A 388 -2.19 10.01 -3.34
CA VAL A 388 -1.96 11.43 -3.62
C VAL A 388 -0.71 11.93 -2.90
N ALA A 389 -0.47 11.50 -1.65
CA ALA A 389 0.71 11.91 -0.90
C ALA A 389 2.04 11.51 -1.56
N PRO A 390 2.30 10.23 -1.92
CA PRO A 390 3.54 9.87 -2.62
C PRO A 390 3.66 10.56 -3.98
N ALA A 391 2.56 10.72 -4.72
CA ALA A 391 2.57 11.45 -6.00
C ALA A 391 2.94 12.94 -5.81
N ALA A 392 2.34 13.60 -4.82
CA ALA A 392 2.65 15.00 -4.47
C ALA A 392 4.13 15.14 -4.09
N ILE A 393 4.65 14.26 -3.23
CA ILE A 393 6.05 14.31 -2.76
C ILE A 393 7.04 14.16 -3.91
N GLY A 394 6.79 13.26 -4.86
CA GLY A 394 7.61 13.11 -6.05
C GLY A 394 7.57 14.32 -6.99
N SER A 395 6.46 15.06 -7.01
CA SER A 395 6.34 16.30 -7.79
C SER A 395 7.01 17.51 -7.10
N MET A 396 6.98 17.56 -5.77
CA MET A 396 7.47 18.71 -4.98
C MET A 396 8.96 18.65 -4.67
N PHE A 397 9.43 17.48 -4.24
CA PHE A 397 10.78 17.30 -3.69
C PHE A 397 11.72 16.58 -4.65
N GLY A 398 11.26 16.32 -5.87
CA GLY A 398 12.00 15.64 -6.92
C GLY A 398 12.04 14.11 -6.79
N CYS A 399 12.63 13.46 -7.78
CA CYS A 399 12.60 12.00 -7.95
C CYS A 399 13.80 11.28 -7.36
N THR A 400 14.95 11.95 -7.31
CA THR A 400 16.21 11.29 -6.91
C THR A 400 16.13 10.81 -5.46
N ASN A 401 15.44 11.57 -4.61
CA ASN A 401 15.35 11.35 -3.18
C ASN A 401 13.96 10.90 -2.72
N MET A 402 13.07 10.59 -3.66
CA MET A 402 11.65 10.31 -3.42
C MET A 402 11.44 9.24 -2.34
N ALA A 403 12.15 8.10 -2.40
CA ALA A 403 11.97 7.01 -1.45
C ALA A 403 12.24 7.43 0.01
N ILE A 404 13.25 8.28 0.24
CA ILE A 404 13.61 8.77 1.57
C ILE A 404 12.68 9.88 2.02
N ASN A 405 12.42 10.86 1.15
CA ASN A 405 11.56 11.99 1.49
C ASN A 405 10.12 11.52 1.79
N TYR A 406 9.61 10.56 0.99
CA TYR A 406 8.34 9.90 1.28
C TYR A 406 8.42 9.09 2.58
N GLY A 407 9.53 8.36 2.79
CA GLY A 407 9.88 7.69 4.05
C GLY A 407 9.63 8.57 5.27
N ILE A 408 10.30 9.73 5.32
CA ILE A 408 10.27 10.65 6.45
C ILE A 408 8.87 11.23 6.68
N ILE A 409 8.16 11.58 5.61
CA ILE A 409 6.79 12.13 5.72
C ILE A 409 5.82 11.07 6.24
N ALA A 410 5.89 9.83 5.73
CA ALA A 410 4.97 8.79 6.15
C ALA A 410 5.29 8.19 7.52
N CYS A 411 6.40 8.54 8.18
CA CYS A 411 6.60 8.25 9.60
C CYS A 411 5.53 8.86 10.50
N ALA A 412 4.77 9.85 10.01
CA ALA A 412 3.62 10.41 10.72
C ALA A 412 2.45 9.44 10.84
N ARG A 413 2.34 8.46 9.91
CA ARG A 413 1.31 7.42 9.92
C ARG A 413 1.61 6.37 10.96
#